data_AF-A0A6J0JDX1-F1
#
_entry.id   AF-A0A6J0JDX1-F1
#
_cell.length_a   1.000
_cell.length_b   1.000
_cell.length_c   1.000
_cell.angle_alpha   90.00
_cell.angle_beta   90.00
_cell.angle_gamma   90.00
#
_symmetry.space_group_name_H-M   'P 1'
#
loop_
_entity.id
_entity.type
_entity.pdbx_description
1 polymer ?
#
loop_
_entity_poly.entity_id
_entity_poly.type
_entity_poly.pdbx_seq_one_letter_code
_entity_poly.pdbx_strand_id
1 'polypeptide(L)'
;MRSLEELSPLESLEIENGLSLVSRVKLSLTIHPLVPSVSKPIDEWQLKRSLIDFLKNSTLPSVAISEEDIVVRRHRDLKKRKREEAVAHGALFIRDLGFLQGKKKKEEEEGLEKKFIEWRKVLVEKMNGIEVNLEGVKYNLSVVLPVSDDFERLKKDWEEFYAFGHPREGRREADTMILRGVPSRWFAETRVSSKPSMLVAHTIFSTFGKIRNFNVAEDDNLGKDVDEYSGDLVSGLYCKIVVQFEKYNDFVNAMKAFCGRSMQKEKN
;
A
#
# COMPACT_ATOMS: atom_id res chain seq x y z
N MET A 1 14.18 -23.24 1.57
CA MET A 1 13.50 -21.96 1.27
C MET A 1 14.47 -21.08 0.50
N ARG A 2 14.00 -20.43 -0.57
CA ARG A 2 14.79 -19.46 -1.34
C ARG A 2 15.08 -18.23 -0.46
N SER A 3 16.23 -17.57 -0.65
CA SER A 3 16.55 -16.38 0.14
C SER A 3 15.56 -15.26 -0.18
N LEU A 4 14.95 -14.66 0.85
CA LEU A 4 14.06 -13.50 0.71
C LEU A 4 14.81 -12.26 0.16
N GLU A 5 16.14 -12.29 0.21
CA GLU A 5 17.02 -11.23 -0.29
C GLU A 5 16.95 -11.10 -1.82
N GLU A 6 16.71 -12.21 -2.52
CA GLU A 6 16.65 -12.33 -3.99
C GLU A 6 15.24 -12.13 -4.58
N LEU A 7 14.26 -11.69 -3.77
CA LEU A 7 12.89 -11.52 -4.25
C LEU A 7 12.80 -10.43 -5.30
N SER A 8 12.43 -10.82 -6.52
CA SER A 8 12.19 -9.88 -7.61
C SER A 8 11.00 -8.96 -7.27
N PRO A 9 11.04 -7.65 -7.63
CA PRO A 9 9.94 -6.72 -7.38
C PRO A 9 8.62 -7.14 -8.03
N LEU A 10 8.65 -8.02 -9.05
CA LEU A 10 7.46 -8.49 -9.77
C LEU A 10 6.98 -9.87 -9.28
N GLU A 11 7.76 -10.55 -8.45
CA GLU A 11 7.46 -11.90 -7.98
C GLU A 11 6.44 -11.88 -6.83
N SER A 12 5.47 -12.78 -6.92
CA SER A 12 4.57 -13.09 -5.82
C SER A 12 5.22 -14.09 -4.87
N LEU A 13 5.11 -13.85 -3.57
CA LEU A 13 5.62 -14.76 -2.54
C LEU A 13 4.45 -15.52 -1.92
N GLU A 14 4.45 -16.85 -2.04
CA GLU A 14 3.53 -17.69 -1.28
C GLU A 14 3.97 -17.73 0.20
N ILE A 15 3.00 -17.55 1.08
CA ILE A 15 3.13 -17.69 2.53
C ILE A 15 2.24 -18.87 2.96
N GLU A 16 2.37 -19.29 4.20
CA GLU A 16 1.51 -20.29 4.79
C GLU A 16 0.02 -19.89 4.85
N ASN A 17 -0.83 -20.90 5.07
CA ASN A 17 -2.28 -20.77 5.26
C ASN A 17 -3.03 -20.22 4.03
N GLY A 18 -2.53 -20.51 2.82
CA GLY A 18 -3.12 -20.08 1.55
C GLY A 18 -3.06 -18.56 1.35
N LEU A 19 -2.09 -17.90 1.99
CA LEU A 19 -1.82 -16.48 1.81
C LEU A 19 -0.69 -16.29 0.83
N SER A 20 -0.74 -15.22 0.05
CA SER A 20 0.34 -14.82 -0.83
C SER A 20 0.52 -13.31 -0.80
N LEU A 21 1.76 -12.85 -0.96
CA LEU A 21 2.09 -11.45 -1.21
C LEU A 21 2.21 -11.26 -2.71
N VAL A 22 1.25 -10.56 -3.30
CA VAL A 22 1.22 -10.29 -4.73
C VAL A 22 1.78 -8.89 -5.00
N SER A 23 2.72 -8.80 -5.94
CA SER A 23 3.32 -7.53 -6.34
C SER A 23 2.27 -6.55 -6.88
N ARG A 24 2.41 -5.28 -6.47
CA ARG A 24 1.52 -4.19 -6.91
C ARG A 24 2.17 -2.82 -6.71
N VAL A 25 1.80 -1.87 -7.55
CA VAL A 25 2.18 -0.46 -7.37
C VAL A 25 0.95 0.30 -6.90
N LYS A 26 1.06 0.97 -5.75
CA LYS A 26 0.02 1.84 -5.22
C LYS A 26 0.44 3.28 -5.43
N LEU A 27 -0.47 4.08 -5.94
CA LEU A 27 -0.33 5.53 -6.03
C LEU A 27 -1.38 6.17 -5.12
N SER A 28 -0.94 7.10 -4.27
CA SER A 28 -1.84 7.93 -3.47
C SER A 28 -2.24 9.15 -4.28
N LEU A 29 -3.55 9.37 -4.40
CA LEU A 29 -4.15 10.45 -5.17
C LEU A 29 -4.74 11.48 -4.21
N THR A 30 -4.48 12.75 -4.48
CA THR A 30 -5.07 13.89 -3.77
C THR A 30 -5.66 14.83 -4.81
N ILE A 31 -6.97 15.06 -4.75
CA ILE A 31 -7.69 15.83 -5.77
C ILE A 31 -7.94 17.25 -5.26
N HIS A 32 -7.36 18.25 -5.90
CA HIS A 32 -7.55 19.66 -5.56
C HIS A 32 -8.47 20.36 -6.57
N PRO A 33 -9.40 21.22 -6.11
CA PRO A 33 -10.20 22.01 -7.04
C PRO A 33 -9.35 23.16 -7.61
N LEU A 34 -9.46 23.41 -8.92
CA LEU A 34 -8.86 24.62 -9.53
C LEU A 34 -9.80 25.83 -9.48
N VAL A 35 -11.03 25.62 -9.03
CA VAL A 35 -12.06 26.66 -8.90
C VAL A 35 -12.31 26.95 -7.42
N PRO A 36 -12.48 28.22 -6.99
CA PRO A 36 -12.55 28.60 -5.58
C PRO A 36 -13.74 28.06 -4.77
N SER A 37 -14.76 27.50 -5.43
CA SER A 37 -16.00 27.09 -4.77
C SER A 37 -16.59 25.87 -5.45
N VAL A 38 -16.30 24.70 -4.87
CA VAL A 38 -16.90 23.42 -5.29
C VAL A 38 -17.95 23.04 -4.26
N SER A 39 -19.22 23.17 -4.65
CA SER A 39 -20.37 22.83 -3.80
C SER A 39 -20.88 21.41 -4.01
N LYS A 40 -20.54 20.81 -5.15
CA LYS A 40 -20.94 19.45 -5.52
C LYS A 40 -19.83 18.45 -5.17
N PRO A 41 -20.19 17.24 -4.72
CA PRO A 41 -19.21 16.16 -4.60
C PRO A 41 -18.63 15.83 -5.98
N ILE A 42 -17.39 15.35 -6.00
CA ILE A 42 -16.76 14.82 -7.22
C ILE A 42 -17.58 13.65 -7.77
N ASP A 43 -17.76 13.62 -9.09
CA ASP A 43 -18.20 12.43 -9.81
C ASP A 43 -17.07 11.38 -9.81
N GLU A 44 -17.23 10.36 -8.96
CA GLU A 44 -16.26 9.27 -8.82
C GLU A 44 -16.16 8.44 -10.10
N TRP A 45 -17.26 8.22 -10.81
CA TRP A 45 -17.27 7.38 -12.01
C TRP A 45 -16.53 8.07 -13.15
N GLN A 46 -16.82 9.36 -13.38
CA GLN A 46 -16.13 10.14 -14.40
C GLN A 46 -14.62 10.25 -14.08
N LEU A 47 -14.26 10.47 -12.80
CA LEU A 47 -12.85 10.49 -12.39
C LEU A 47 -12.15 9.15 -12.66
N LYS A 48 -12.75 8.03 -12.26
CA LYS A 48 -12.19 6.69 -12.50
C LYS A 48 -11.96 6.45 -13.99
N ARG A 49 -12.94 6.78 -14.82
CA ARG A 49 -12.86 6.61 -16.27
C ARG A 49 -11.75 7.46 -16.89
N SER A 50 -11.64 8.73 -16.49
CA SER A 50 -10.55 9.60 -16.95
C SER A 50 -9.17 9.07 -16.58
N LEU A 51 -9.00 8.50 -15.38
CA LEU A 51 -7.73 7.90 -14.96
C LEU A 51 -7.41 6.63 -15.74
N ILE A 52 -8.40 5.76 -15.99
CA ILE A 52 -8.25 4.55 -16.80
C ILE A 52 -7.83 4.93 -18.23
N ASP A 53 -8.52 5.90 -18.84
CA ASP A 53 -8.23 6.35 -20.20
C ASP A 53 -6.84 6.99 -20.30
N PHE A 54 -6.42 7.76 -19.29
CA PHE A 54 -5.08 8.33 -19.22
C PHE A 54 -4.01 7.25 -19.14
N LEU A 55 -4.15 6.28 -18.24
CA LEU A 55 -3.18 5.19 -18.10
C LEU A 55 -3.08 4.36 -19.37
N LYS A 56 -4.21 4.13 -20.06
CA LYS A 56 -4.23 3.38 -21.30
C LYS A 56 -3.54 4.13 -22.45
N ASN A 57 -3.77 5.44 -22.58
CA ASN A 57 -3.40 6.18 -23.80
C ASN A 57 -2.15 7.05 -23.65
N SER A 58 -1.81 7.48 -22.43
CA SER A 58 -0.78 8.50 -22.17
C SER A 58 0.43 7.96 -21.42
N THR A 59 0.38 6.74 -20.90
CA THR A 59 1.54 6.07 -20.31
C THR A 59 2.24 5.16 -21.32
N LEU A 60 3.56 5.06 -21.19
CA LEU A 60 4.41 4.20 -22.01
C LEU A 60 5.27 3.40 -21.03
N PRO A 61 5.11 2.07 -20.94
CA PRO A 61 4.08 1.25 -21.61
C PRO A 61 2.66 1.54 -21.10
N SER A 62 1.65 1.21 -21.93
CA SER A 62 0.23 1.34 -21.58
C SER A 62 -0.12 0.40 -20.43
N VAL A 63 -0.85 0.91 -19.44
CA VAL A 63 -1.25 0.16 -18.26
C VAL A 63 -2.76 -0.05 -18.27
N ALA A 64 -3.19 -1.31 -18.24
CA ALA A 64 -4.58 -1.68 -18.05
C ALA A 64 -4.91 -1.82 -16.56
N ILE A 65 -5.99 -1.20 -16.12
CA ILE A 65 -6.48 -1.26 -14.73
C ILE A 65 -8.00 -1.44 -14.70
N SER A 66 -8.51 -2.08 -13.64
CA SER A 66 -9.95 -2.20 -13.38
C SER A 66 -10.47 -0.99 -12.60
N GLU A 67 -11.76 -0.68 -12.71
CA GLU A 67 -12.42 0.34 -11.86
C GLU A 67 -12.35 0.02 -10.37
N GLU A 68 -12.25 -1.28 -10.02
CA GLU A 68 -12.11 -1.77 -8.65
C GLU A 68 -10.73 -1.43 -8.05
N ASP A 69 -9.72 -1.25 -8.89
CA ASP A 69 -8.37 -0.87 -8.48
C ASP A 69 -8.20 0.64 -8.24
N ILE A 70 -9.27 1.41 -8.43
CA ILE A 70 -9.33 2.82 -8.05
C ILE A 70 -10.31 2.99 -6.89
N VAL A 71 -9.78 3.36 -5.74
CA VAL A 71 -10.57 3.71 -4.56
C VAL A 71 -10.58 5.23 -4.44
N VAL A 72 -11.76 5.84 -4.43
CA VAL A 72 -11.93 7.28 -4.23
C VAL A 72 -12.75 7.49 -2.96
N ARG A 73 -12.34 8.45 -2.14
CA ARG A 73 -13.03 8.86 -0.92
C ARG A 73 -13.23 10.37 -0.94
N ARG A 74 -14.49 10.78 -0.98
CA ARG A 74 -14.89 12.19 -1.01
C ARG A 74 -14.92 12.78 0.40
N HIS A 75 -14.58 14.06 0.51
CA HIS A 75 -14.86 14.79 1.75
C HIS A 75 -16.37 14.99 1.91
N ARG A 76 -16.88 14.72 3.11
CA ARG A 76 -18.31 14.82 3.45
C ARG A 76 -18.78 16.29 3.54
N ASP A 77 -17.95 17.18 4.10
CA ASP A 77 -18.29 18.59 4.35
C ASP A 77 -17.47 19.55 3.47
N LEU A 78 -17.94 19.81 2.24
CA LEU A 78 -17.30 20.78 1.35
C LEU A 78 -17.49 22.26 1.77
N LYS A 79 -18.44 22.53 2.68
CA LYS A 79 -18.83 23.90 3.09
C LYS A 79 -17.94 24.52 4.17
N LYS A 80 -17.24 23.71 4.99
CA LYS A 80 -16.39 24.18 6.10
C LYS A 80 -14.91 24.34 5.72
N ARG A 81 -14.66 24.34 4.41
CA ARG A 81 -13.36 24.05 3.84
C ARG A 81 -12.57 25.30 3.51
N LYS A 82 -11.24 25.24 3.65
CA LYS A 82 -10.38 26.29 3.06
C LYS A 82 -10.28 26.08 1.55
N ARG A 83 -10.11 27.17 0.81
CA ARG A 83 -10.17 27.20 -0.66
C ARG A 83 -9.18 26.24 -1.36
N GLU A 84 -8.06 25.92 -0.71
CA GLU A 84 -6.95 25.15 -1.29
C GLU A 84 -6.91 23.67 -0.86
N GLU A 85 -7.75 23.25 0.08
CA GLU A 85 -7.69 21.89 0.60
C GLU A 85 -8.08 20.87 -0.52
N ALA A 86 -7.78 19.57 -0.37
CA ALA A 86 -8.09 18.49 -1.34
C ALA A 86 -9.53 17.92 -1.30
N VAL A 87 -10.38 18.08 -2.30
CA VAL A 87 -11.82 17.73 -2.24
C VAL A 87 -12.10 16.23 -2.12
N ALA A 88 -11.13 15.41 -2.49
CA ALA A 88 -11.17 13.97 -2.34
C ALA A 88 -9.75 13.42 -2.24
N HIS A 89 -9.65 12.22 -1.66
CA HIS A 89 -8.45 11.40 -1.67
C HIS A 89 -8.74 10.09 -2.37
N GLY A 90 -7.71 9.47 -2.92
CA GLY A 90 -7.85 8.17 -3.56
C GLY A 90 -6.58 7.33 -3.49
N ALA A 91 -6.74 6.07 -3.86
CA ALA A 91 -5.65 5.15 -4.08
C ALA A 91 -5.89 4.43 -5.41
N LEU A 92 -4.84 4.38 -6.23
CA LEU A 92 -4.81 3.64 -7.48
C LEU A 92 -3.85 2.45 -7.30
N PHE A 93 -4.28 1.26 -7.69
CA PHE A 93 -3.50 0.03 -7.64
C PHE A 93 -3.21 -0.49 -9.05
N ILE A 94 -1.95 -0.74 -9.37
CA ILE A 94 -1.53 -1.40 -10.61
C ILE A 94 -1.00 -2.78 -10.23
N ARG A 95 -1.71 -3.83 -10.65
CA ARG A 95 -1.40 -5.22 -10.30
C ARG A 95 -0.79 -6.00 -11.46
N ASP A 96 -1.22 -5.71 -12.68
CA ASP A 96 -0.57 -6.27 -13.86
C ASP A 96 0.72 -5.50 -14.12
N LEU A 97 1.85 -6.16 -13.83
CA LEU A 97 3.19 -5.64 -14.05
C LEU A 97 3.95 -6.51 -15.06
N GLY A 98 3.26 -7.43 -15.76
CA GLY A 98 3.87 -8.37 -16.68
C GLY A 98 4.58 -7.69 -17.85
N PHE A 99 4.13 -6.49 -18.22
CA PHE A 99 4.75 -5.68 -19.27
C PHE A 99 6.18 -5.21 -18.96
N LEU A 100 6.61 -5.26 -17.69
CA LEU A 100 7.99 -4.94 -17.28
C LEU A 100 8.94 -6.13 -17.41
N GLN A 101 8.40 -7.35 -17.57
CA GLN A 101 9.23 -8.52 -17.83
C GLN A 101 9.75 -8.45 -19.28
N GLY A 102 11.06 -8.22 -19.42
CA GLY A 102 11.76 -8.40 -20.70
C GLY A 102 11.76 -9.87 -21.14
N LYS A 103 12.18 -10.14 -22.39
CA LYS A 103 12.44 -11.51 -22.86
C LYS A 103 13.61 -12.11 -22.06
N LYS A 104 13.26 -12.82 -20.97
CA LYS A 104 14.10 -13.52 -20.00
C LYS A 104 15.53 -13.85 -20.48
N LYS A 105 16.53 -13.09 -20.03
CA LYS A 105 17.89 -13.60 -19.78
C LYS A 105 18.25 -13.42 -18.30
N LYS A 106 18.86 -14.43 -17.69
CA LYS A 106 19.18 -14.51 -16.25
C LYS A 106 20.16 -13.43 -15.75
N GLU A 107 20.86 -12.72 -16.62
CA GLU A 107 21.76 -11.60 -16.27
C GLU A 107 21.01 -10.27 -16.05
N GLU A 108 19.68 -10.24 -16.18
CA GLU A 108 18.87 -9.01 -16.17
C GLU A 108 18.17 -8.66 -14.84
N GLU A 109 18.37 -9.40 -13.74
CA GLU A 109 17.62 -9.16 -12.48
C GLU A 109 17.91 -7.78 -11.86
N GLU A 110 19.18 -7.38 -11.73
CA GLU A 110 19.52 -5.99 -11.31
C GLU A 110 19.01 -4.93 -12.30
N GLY A 111 18.96 -5.29 -13.58
CA GLY A 111 18.43 -4.41 -14.63
C GLY A 111 16.91 -4.24 -14.52
N LEU A 112 16.20 -5.28 -14.07
CA LEU A 112 14.75 -5.27 -13.90
C LEU A 112 14.33 -4.42 -12.71
N GLU A 113 15.06 -4.48 -11.59
CA GLU A 113 14.81 -3.60 -10.44
C GLU A 113 15.01 -2.12 -10.79
N LYS A 114 16.11 -1.79 -11.49
CA LYS A 114 16.35 -0.41 -11.98
C LYS A 114 15.26 0.06 -12.93
N LYS A 115 14.86 -0.77 -13.92
CA LYS A 115 13.75 -0.47 -14.84
C LYS A 115 12.44 -0.26 -14.09
N PHE A 116 12.15 -1.08 -13.08
CA PHE A 116 10.94 -0.94 -12.26
C PHE A 116 10.92 0.37 -11.48
N ILE A 117 12.04 0.75 -10.83
CA ILE A 117 12.17 2.01 -10.09
C ILE A 117 12.01 3.20 -11.05
N GLU A 118 12.70 3.20 -12.18
CA GLU A 118 12.64 4.27 -13.17
C GLU A 118 11.23 4.43 -13.75
N TRP A 119 10.59 3.32 -14.14
CA TRP A 119 9.22 3.35 -14.64
C TRP A 119 8.23 3.93 -13.62
N ARG A 120 8.32 3.54 -12.33
CA ARG A 120 7.46 4.12 -11.28
C ARG A 120 7.66 5.63 -11.14
N LYS A 121 8.90 6.08 -11.20
CA LYS A 121 9.23 7.51 -11.14
C LYS A 121 8.60 8.28 -12.31
N VAL A 122 8.80 7.79 -13.54
CA VAL A 122 8.21 8.38 -14.75
C VAL A 122 6.68 8.38 -14.69
N LEU A 123 6.08 7.31 -14.16
CA LEU A 123 4.63 7.23 -13.98
C LEU A 123 4.11 8.33 -13.04
N VAL A 124 4.74 8.50 -11.88
CA VAL A 124 4.39 9.55 -10.92
C VAL A 124 4.57 10.94 -11.54
N GLU A 125 5.70 11.18 -12.22
CA GLU A 125 5.97 12.47 -12.88
C GLU A 125 4.94 12.81 -13.97
N LYS A 126 4.48 11.81 -14.74
CA LYS A 126 3.44 12.00 -15.76
C LYS A 126 2.06 12.22 -15.18
N MET A 127 1.75 11.56 -14.05
CA MET A 127 0.43 11.63 -13.44
C MET A 127 0.24 12.83 -12.52
N ASN A 128 1.32 13.28 -11.89
CA ASN A 128 1.27 14.39 -10.96
C ASN A 128 1.06 15.71 -11.71
N GLY A 129 0.07 16.50 -11.28
CA GLY A 129 -0.28 17.78 -11.89
C GLY A 129 -1.26 17.67 -13.07
N ILE A 130 -1.82 16.49 -13.36
CA ILE A 130 -2.84 16.35 -14.41
C ILE A 130 -4.07 17.18 -14.05
N GLU A 131 -4.54 17.96 -15.03
CA GLU A 131 -5.85 18.61 -14.96
C GLU A 131 -6.94 17.67 -15.47
N VAL A 132 -7.95 17.42 -14.64
CA VAL A 132 -9.13 16.63 -15.00
C VAL A 132 -10.36 17.54 -14.99
N ASN A 133 -11.16 17.49 -16.05
CA ASN A 133 -12.42 18.21 -16.13
C ASN A 133 -13.59 17.24 -15.85
N LEU A 134 -14.27 17.43 -14.73
CA LEU A 134 -15.42 16.63 -14.30
C LEU A 134 -16.65 17.54 -14.24
N GLU A 135 -17.69 17.19 -14.99
CA GLU A 135 -18.93 17.99 -15.12
C GLU A 135 -18.71 19.50 -15.41
N GLY A 136 -17.63 19.88 -16.11
CA GLY A 136 -17.29 21.28 -16.40
C GLY A 136 -16.46 21.98 -15.32
N VAL A 137 -16.13 21.31 -14.23
CA VAL A 137 -15.24 21.79 -13.16
C VAL A 137 -13.86 21.18 -13.33
N LYS A 138 -12.83 22.03 -13.29
CA LYS A 138 -11.43 21.60 -13.37
C LYS A 138 -10.86 21.25 -12.00
N TYR A 139 -10.13 20.15 -11.96
CA TYR A 139 -9.41 19.66 -10.79
C TYR A 139 -7.96 19.38 -11.16
N ASN A 140 -7.06 19.54 -10.20
CA ASN A 140 -5.67 19.13 -10.31
C ASN A 140 -5.43 17.89 -9.45
N LEU A 141 -4.78 16.89 -10.04
CA LEU A 141 -4.42 15.64 -9.38
C LEU A 141 -2.99 15.72 -8.83
N SER A 142 -2.81 15.65 -7.52
CA SER A 142 -1.51 15.37 -6.92
C SER A 142 -1.35 13.86 -6.73
N VAL A 143 -0.24 13.31 -7.22
CA VAL A 143 0.05 11.88 -7.20
C VAL A 143 1.39 11.63 -6.53
N VAL A 144 1.39 10.72 -5.55
CA VAL A 144 2.58 10.39 -4.77
C VAL A 144 2.72 8.87 -4.64
N LEU A 145 3.95 8.38 -4.77
CA LEU A 145 4.30 7.01 -4.38
C LEU A 145 4.36 6.94 -2.84
N PRO A 146 3.51 6.16 -2.17
CA PRO A 146 3.52 6.05 -0.72
C PRO A 146 4.80 5.37 -0.25
N VAL A 147 5.23 5.67 0.99
CA VAL A 147 6.44 5.08 1.60
C VAL A 147 6.34 3.54 1.65
N SER A 148 5.15 2.97 1.81
CA SER A 148 4.92 1.52 1.79
C SER A 148 5.18 0.82 0.45
N ASP A 149 5.48 1.59 -0.60
CA ASP A 149 5.87 1.11 -1.91
C ASP A 149 7.34 1.39 -2.24
N ASP A 150 8.05 2.15 -1.41
CA ASP A 150 9.46 2.51 -1.61
C ASP A 150 10.30 1.93 -0.48
N PHE A 151 10.93 0.78 -0.73
CA PHE A 151 11.67 0.04 0.30
C PHE A 151 12.86 0.82 0.84
N GLU A 152 13.61 1.49 -0.02
CA GLU A 152 14.78 2.27 0.39
C GLU A 152 14.36 3.45 1.26
N ARG A 153 13.28 4.14 0.88
CA ARG A 153 12.71 5.20 1.71
C ARG A 153 12.13 4.67 3.01
N LEU A 154 11.38 3.57 2.98
CA LEU A 154 10.80 2.95 4.18
C LEU A 154 11.89 2.52 5.17
N LYS A 155 12.95 1.87 4.68
CA LYS A 155 14.09 1.45 5.48
C LYS A 155 14.80 2.65 6.08
N LYS A 156 15.07 3.69 5.28
CA LYS A 156 15.72 4.91 5.74
C LYS A 156 14.89 5.63 6.81
N ASP A 157 13.60 5.86 6.54
CA ASP A 157 12.68 6.53 7.48
C ASP A 157 12.61 5.74 8.80
N TRP A 158 12.64 4.40 8.72
CA TRP A 158 12.71 3.53 9.89
C TRP A 158 14.03 3.68 10.64
N GLU A 159 15.18 3.53 9.97
CA GLU A 159 16.50 3.66 10.58
C GLU A 159 16.71 5.03 11.22
N GLU A 160 16.27 6.12 10.58
CA GLU A 160 16.34 7.48 11.12
C GLU A 160 15.45 7.65 12.37
N PHE A 161 14.23 7.11 12.34
CA PHE A 161 13.33 7.14 13.50
C PHE A 161 13.96 6.47 14.72
N TYR A 162 14.69 5.36 14.55
CA TYR A 162 15.36 4.67 15.67
C TYR A 162 16.71 5.27 16.05
N ALA A 163 17.46 5.84 15.09
CA ALA A 163 18.73 6.50 15.38
C ALA A 163 18.56 7.83 16.12
N PHE A 164 17.48 8.57 15.83
CA PHE A 164 17.28 9.94 16.33
C PHE A 164 15.98 10.16 17.12
N GLY A 165 15.12 9.15 17.24
CA GLY A 165 13.83 9.24 17.93
C GLY A 165 13.95 9.49 19.44
N HIS A 166 12.96 10.19 20.00
CA HIS A 166 12.95 10.52 21.42
C HIS A 166 12.82 9.26 22.30
N PRO A 167 13.58 9.15 23.41
CA PRO A 167 13.57 7.97 24.30
C PRO A 167 12.25 7.72 25.06
N ARG A 168 11.21 8.56 24.85
CA ARG A 168 9.93 8.50 25.58
C ARG A 168 8.89 7.55 24.98
N GLU A 169 9.03 7.12 23.73
CA GLU A 169 8.07 6.18 23.08
C GLU A 169 8.34 4.70 23.37
N GLY A 170 9.17 4.42 24.39
CA GLY A 170 9.68 3.09 24.67
C GLY A 170 10.73 2.70 23.64
N ARG A 171 11.69 1.88 24.05
CA ARG A 171 12.60 1.20 23.12
C ARG A 171 11.78 0.23 22.29
N ARG A 172 11.03 0.70 21.29
CA ARG A 172 10.73 -0.15 20.15
C ARG A 172 12.11 -0.53 19.60
N GLU A 173 12.35 -1.82 19.47
CA GLU A 173 13.63 -2.29 19.01
C GLU A 173 13.61 -2.26 17.47
N ALA A 174 14.75 -1.95 16.84
CA ALA A 174 14.86 -1.69 15.39
C ALA A 174 14.44 -2.88 14.50
N ASP A 175 14.02 -3.99 15.10
CA ASP A 175 13.64 -5.30 14.56
C ASP A 175 12.11 -5.55 14.58
N THR A 176 11.28 -4.52 14.84
CA THR A 176 9.83 -4.66 15.02
C THR A 176 9.03 -4.26 13.78
N MET A 177 8.34 -5.20 13.15
CA MET A 177 7.38 -4.95 12.05
C MET A 177 5.95 -4.82 12.59
N ILE A 178 5.19 -3.84 12.11
CA ILE A 178 3.79 -3.61 12.49
C ILE A 178 2.92 -3.65 11.23
N LEU A 179 1.97 -4.59 11.19
CA LEU A 179 0.96 -4.69 10.14
C LEU A 179 -0.40 -4.30 10.73
N ARG A 180 -1.08 -3.37 10.07
CA ARG A 180 -2.39 -2.84 10.47
C ARG A 180 -3.41 -3.07 9.37
N GLY A 181 -4.69 -3.09 9.71
CA GLY A 181 -5.74 -3.21 8.69
C GLY A 181 -5.83 -4.56 8.00
N VAL A 182 -5.26 -5.62 8.57
CA VAL A 182 -5.33 -6.96 7.95
C VAL A 182 -6.58 -7.71 8.43
N PRO A 183 -7.30 -8.45 7.57
CA PRO A 183 -8.52 -9.13 7.97
C PRO A 183 -8.28 -10.20 9.05
N SER A 184 -8.98 -10.11 10.17
CA SER A 184 -8.77 -11.03 11.31
C SER A 184 -9.04 -12.48 10.96
N ARG A 185 -10.02 -12.73 10.06
CA ARG A 185 -10.38 -14.08 9.57
C ARG A 185 -9.26 -14.76 8.77
N TRP A 186 -8.28 -14.01 8.27
CA TRP A 186 -7.14 -14.62 7.58
C TRP A 186 -6.23 -15.38 8.53
N PHE A 187 -6.24 -14.98 9.81
CA PHE A 187 -5.41 -15.52 10.88
C PHE A 187 -6.19 -16.35 11.89
N ALA A 188 -7.46 -16.65 11.64
CA ALA A 188 -8.28 -17.47 12.54
C ALA A 188 -8.00 -18.97 12.35
N GLU A 189 -8.07 -19.76 13.43
CA GLU A 189 -7.98 -21.23 13.38
C GLU A 189 -9.16 -21.88 12.67
N THR A 190 -10.36 -21.31 12.86
CA THR A 190 -11.59 -21.82 12.26
C THR A 190 -12.20 -20.78 11.33
N ARG A 191 -12.83 -21.24 10.23
CA ARG A 191 -13.46 -20.35 9.23
C ARG A 191 -14.58 -19.47 9.81
N VAL A 192 -15.14 -19.85 10.95
CA VAL A 192 -16.25 -19.16 11.62
C VAL A 192 -15.80 -18.15 12.68
N SER A 193 -14.54 -18.17 13.11
CA SER A 193 -14.04 -17.21 14.10
C SER A 193 -13.70 -15.87 13.43
N SER A 194 -14.16 -14.78 14.05
CA SER A 194 -13.72 -13.42 13.73
C SER A 194 -12.42 -13.05 14.45
N LYS A 195 -12.05 -13.78 15.51
CA LYS A 195 -10.85 -13.50 16.28
C LYS A 195 -9.61 -14.12 15.63
N PRO A 196 -8.52 -13.35 15.49
CA PRO A 196 -7.27 -13.89 14.98
C PRO A 196 -6.62 -14.81 16.02
N SER A 197 -6.04 -15.93 15.57
CA SER A 197 -5.26 -16.82 16.40
C SER A 197 -3.80 -16.36 16.42
N MET A 198 -3.25 -16.26 17.63
CA MET A 198 -1.83 -15.98 17.84
C MET A 198 -0.96 -17.06 17.23
N LEU A 199 -1.37 -18.33 17.34
CA LEU A 199 -0.61 -19.47 16.81
C LEU A 199 -0.55 -19.41 15.28
N VAL A 200 -1.71 -19.30 14.61
CA VAL A 200 -1.78 -19.25 13.14
C VAL A 200 -0.98 -18.07 12.59
N ALA A 201 -1.14 -16.89 13.20
CA ALA A 201 -0.40 -15.71 12.77
C ALA A 201 1.11 -15.87 13.04
N HIS A 202 1.52 -16.42 14.19
CA HIS A 202 2.93 -16.69 14.46
C HIS A 202 3.53 -17.65 13.44
N THR A 203 2.85 -18.74 13.07
CA THR A 203 3.31 -19.69 12.05
C THR A 203 3.52 -18.99 10.71
N ILE A 204 2.53 -18.20 10.25
CA ILE A 204 2.62 -17.38 9.04
C ILE A 204 3.84 -16.44 9.06
N PHE A 205 4.09 -15.74 10.17
CA PHE A 205 5.20 -14.77 10.23
C PHE A 205 6.57 -15.41 10.46
N SER A 206 6.60 -16.65 10.97
CA SER A 206 7.84 -17.40 11.16
C SER A 206 8.52 -17.78 9.84
N THR A 207 7.80 -17.71 8.71
CA THR A 207 8.38 -17.89 7.37
C THR A 207 9.40 -16.81 7.02
N PHE A 208 9.34 -15.64 7.66
CA PHE A 208 10.25 -14.51 7.39
C PHE A 208 11.50 -14.51 8.26
N GLY A 209 11.55 -15.36 9.30
CA GLY A 209 12.68 -15.44 10.22
C GLY A 209 12.25 -15.84 11.62
N LYS A 210 13.23 -15.92 12.52
CA LYS A 210 12.96 -16.35 13.90
C LYS A 210 12.36 -15.19 14.69
N ILE A 211 11.20 -15.43 15.29
CA ILE A 211 10.43 -14.43 16.03
C ILE A 211 10.86 -14.46 17.51
N ARG A 212 11.21 -13.29 18.05
CA ARG A 212 11.52 -13.06 19.46
C ARG A 212 10.26 -12.78 20.29
N ASN A 213 9.38 -11.96 19.74
CA ASN A 213 8.13 -11.58 20.39
C ASN A 213 7.06 -11.33 19.33
N PHE A 214 5.82 -11.64 19.67
CA PHE A 214 4.70 -11.60 18.74
C PHE A 214 3.44 -11.16 19.47
N ASN A 215 2.66 -10.29 18.85
CA ASN A 215 1.38 -9.88 19.39
C ASN A 215 0.35 -9.68 18.28
N VAL A 216 -0.88 -10.07 18.54
CA VAL A 216 -2.02 -9.86 17.65
C VAL A 216 -3.18 -9.32 18.48
N ALA A 217 -3.73 -8.19 18.05
CA ALA A 217 -4.85 -7.53 18.70
C ALA A 217 -5.85 -7.03 17.66
N GLU A 218 -7.08 -6.75 18.08
CA GLU A 218 -8.03 -5.99 17.25
C GLU A 218 -7.45 -4.59 16.96
N ASP A 219 -7.63 -4.10 15.73
CA ASP A 219 -7.08 -2.81 15.34
C ASP A 219 -8.12 -1.71 15.54
N ASP A 220 -8.33 -1.34 16.79
CA ASP A 220 -9.30 -0.31 17.21
C ASP A 220 -8.92 1.12 16.75
N ASN A 221 -7.71 1.31 16.22
CA ASN A 221 -7.17 2.60 15.80
C ASN A 221 -7.08 2.77 14.27
N LEU A 222 -7.65 1.83 13.50
CA LEU A 222 -7.66 1.82 12.03
C LEU A 222 -8.29 3.04 11.36
N GLY A 223 -8.80 3.99 12.14
CA GLY A 223 -9.37 5.24 11.66
C GLY A 223 -8.84 6.54 12.27
N LYS A 224 -7.88 6.48 13.21
CA LYS A 224 -7.42 7.67 13.95
C LYS A 224 -6.09 8.24 13.46
N ASP A 225 -5.22 7.43 12.85
CA ASP A 225 -3.85 7.81 12.46
C ASP A 225 -3.74 8.34 11.02
N VAL A 226 -4.86 8.46 10.31
CA VAL A 226 -4.96 9.12 8.99
C VAL A 226 -6.06 10.16 9.17
N ASP A 227 -5.73 11.44 9.01
CA ASP A 227 -6.66 12.58 9.08
C ASP A 227 -8.11 12.14 8.81
N GLU A 228 -9.02 12.29 9.79
CA GLU A 228 -10.50 12.32 9.75
C GLU A 228 -11.31 11.59 8.64
N TYR A 229 -10.74 10.67 7.88
CA TYR A 229 -11.26 10.25 6.56
C TYR A 229 -11.25 8.73 6.35
N SER A 230 -11.36 8.00 7.45
CA SER A 230 -11.57 6.54 7.51
C SER A 230 -13.06 6.20 7.63
N GLY A 231 -13.81 6.40 6.55
CA GLY A 231 -15.19 5.88 6.47
C GLY A 231 -15.23 4.35 6.63
N ASP A 232 -16.06 3.90 7.58
CA ASP A 232 -16.63 2.54 7.75
C ASP A 232 -15.68 1.34 7.79
N LEU A 233 -14.62 1.41 8.59
CA LEU A 233 -13.97 0.19 9.05
C LEU A 233 -14.71 -0.31 10.29
N VAL A 234 -15.47 -1.40 10.12
CA VAL A 234 -16.18 -2.06 11.24
C VAL A 234 -15.14 -2.61 12.20
N SER A 235 -15.11 -2.07 13.42
CA SER A 235 -14.21 -2.57 14.46
C SER A 235 -14.45 -4.07 14.71
N GLY A 236 -13.38 -4.83 14.97
CA GLY A 236 -13.42 -6.28 15.19
C GLY A 236 -13.34 -7.16 13.94
N LEU A 237 -13.32 -6.60 12.72
CA LEU A 237 -13.07 -7.38 11.48
C LEU A 237 -11.59 -7.36 11.04
N TYR A 238 -10.82 -6.44 11.60
CA TYR A 238 -9.41 -6.22 11.25
C TYR A 238 -8.55 -6.30 12.51
N CYS A 239 -7.35 -6.84 12.34
CA CYS A 239 -6.36 -6.92 13.42
C CYS A 239 -5.07 -6.18 13.08
N LYS A 240 -4.36 -5.87 14.15
CA LYS A 240 -3.01 -5.34 14.16
C LYS A 240 -2.09 -6.47 14.62
N ILE A 241 -1.05 -6.70 13.85
CA ILE A 241 -0.02 -7.71 14.11
C ILE A 241 1.30 -6.98 14.35
N VAL A 242 1.97 -7.31 15.45
CA VAL A 242 3.28 -6.79 15.82
C VAL A 242 4.23 -7.97 15.91
N VAL A 243 5.30 -7.94 15.12
CA VAL A 243 6.30 -9.01 15.01
C VAL A 243 7.66 -8.43 15.35
N GLN A 244 8.34 -9.00 16.34
CA GLN A 244 9.73 -8.66 16.66
C GLN A 244 10.61 -9.84 16.28
N PHE A 245 11.57 -9.62 15.39
CA PHE A 245 12.49 -10.66 14.94
C PHE A 245 13.69 -10.80 15.88
N GLU A 246 14.37 -11.94 15.89
CA GLU A 246 15.63 -12.08 16.63
C GLU A 246 16.80 -11.39 15.91
N LYS A 247 16.76 -11.34 14.58
CA LYS A 247 17.81 -10.75 13.74
C LYS A 247 17.26 -9.55 12.98
N TYR A 248 18.04 -8.47 12.94
CA TYR A 248 17.71 -7.30 12.11
C TYR A 248 17.56 -7.65 10.63
N ASN A 249 18.39 -8.57 10.11
CA ASN A 249 18.30 -8.99 8.71
C ASN A 249 16.95 -9.66 8.38
N ASP A 250 16.41 -10.48 9.28
CA ASP A 250 15.11 -11.13 9.12
C ASP A 250 13.99 -10.07 9.06
N PHE A 251 14.07 -9.05 9.93
CA PHE A 251 13.18 -7.89 9.91
C PHE A 251 13.26 -7.10 8.59
N VAL A 252 14.47 -6.77 8.13
CA VAL A 252 14.68 -6.05 6.86
C VAL A 252 14.14 -6.84 5.67
N ASN A 253 14.37 -8.15 5.65
CA ASN A 253 13.84 -9.05 4.62
C ASN A 253 12.31 -9.15 4.66
N ALA A 254 11.71 -9.21 5.85
CA ALA A 254 10.26 -9.15 6.01
C ALA A 254 9.71 -7.81 5.46
N MET A 255 10.29 -6.68 5.84
CA MET A 255 9.90 -5.37 5.30
C MET A 255 9.99 -5.32 3.77
N LYS A 256 11.09 -5.82 3.20
CA LYS A 256 11.29 -5.89 1.74
C LYS A 256 10.23 -6.75 1.05
N ALA A 257 9.85 -7.87 1.67
CA ALA A 257 8.81 -8.76 1.14
C ALA A 257 7.43 -8.07 1.11
N PHE A 258 7.07 -7.34 2.18
CA PHE A 258 5.79 -6.64 2.27
C PHE A 258 5.71 -5.35 1.45
N CYS A 259 6.85 -4.66 1.26
CA CYS A 259 6.92 -3.42 0.50
C CYS A 259 6.46 -3.62 -0.95
N GLY A 260 5.54 -2.78 -1.42
CA GLY A 260 5.01 -2.88 -2.79
C GLY A 260 4.24 -4.18 -3.06
N ARG A 261 3.80 -4.90 -2.03
CA ARG A 261 2.95 -6.10 -2.20
C ARG A 261 1.65 -5.95 -1.42
N SER A 262 0.62 -6.66 -1.88
CA SER A 262 -0.64 -6.82 -1.16
C SER A 262 -0.79 -8.27 -0.75
N MET A 263 -1.18 -8.49 0.51
CA MET A 263 -1.54 -9.82 0.95
C MET A 263 -2.90 -10.22 0.34
N GLN A 264 -2.97 -11.43 -0.20
CA GLN A 264 -4.16 -12.05 -0.77
C GLN A 264 -4.34 -13.43 -0.15
N LYS A 265 -5.59 -13.88 -0.06
CA LYS A 265 -5.94 -15.24 0.36
C LYS A 265 -6.60 -15.95 -0.81
N GLU A 266 -6.20 -17.18 -1.08
CA GLU A 266 -6.86 -18.01 -2.09
C GLU A 266 -8.35 -18.12 -1.78
N LYS A 267 -9.18 -17.77 -2.76
CA LYS A 267 -10.62 -17.98 -2.69
C LYS A 267 -10.88 -19.43 -3.06
N ASN A 268 -11.03 -20.28 -2.05
CA ASN A 268 -11.66 -21.61 -2.20
C ASN A 268 -13.16 -21.46 -2.39
#